data_AF-A0A8D0CUK3-F1
#
_entry.id   AF-A0A8D0CUK3-F1
#
_cell.length_a   1.000
_cell.length_b   1.000
_cell.length_c   1.000
_cell.angle_alpha   90.00
_cell.angle_beta   90.00
_cell.angle_gamma   90.00
#
_symmetry.space_group_name_H-M   'P 1'
#
loop_
_entity.id
_entity.type
_entity.pdbx_description
1 polymer ?
#
loop_
_entity_poly.entity_id
_entity_poly.type
_entity_poly.pdbx_seq_one_letter_code
_entity_poly.pdbx_strand_id
1 'polypeptide(L)' 'MAPTRMKLRVRRRGNEASPDSKCPICLDRFNNLAYLDRCLHRFCFPCIQEWSHNKAECPLCKQPFASILHSPSTS' A
#
# COMPACT_ATOMS: atom_id res chain seq x y z
N MET A 1 -8.72 11.26 51.52
CA MET A 1 -8.87 10.39 50.33
C MET A 1 -9.58 11.18 49.25
N ALA A 2 -8.90 11.57 48.17
CA ALA A 2 -9.48 12.29 47.05
C ALA A 2 -9.39 11.41 45.78
N PRO A 3 -10.48 11.19 45.04
CA PRO A 3 -10.46 10.34 43.86
C PRO A 3 -9.97 11.16 42.65
N THR A 4 -8.69 11.06 42.30
CA THR A 4 -8.25 11.67 41.03
C THR A 4 -8.63 10.76 39.86
N ARG A 5 -9.78 11.09 39.29
CA ARG A 5 -10.33 10.56 38.05
C ARG A 5 -9.29 10.66 36.91
N MET A 6 -9.18 9.57 36.15
CA MET A 6 -8.40 9.40 34.91
C MET A 6 -8.36 10.67 34.04
N LYS A 7 -7.19 10.91 33.44
CA LYS A 7 -7.07 11.63 32.17
C LYS A 7 -5.97 10.98 31.34
N LEU A 8 -6.33 9.88 30.68
CA LEU A 8 -5.62 9.42 29.49
C LEU A 8 -5.57 10.62 28.53
N ARG A 9 -4.40 11.23 28.40
CA ARG A 9 -4.18 12.27 27.39
C ARG A 9 -3.99 11.56 26.05
N VAL A 10 -5.10 11.18 25.42
CA VAL A 10 -5.12 10.86 23.98
C VAL A 10 -4.71 12.12 23.22
N ARG A 11 -3.48 12.16 22.71
CA ARG A 11 -3.08 13.18 21.75
C ARG A 11 -3.70 12.81 20.40
N ARG A 12 -4.72 13.56 19.97
CA ARG A 12 -5.22 13.55 18.58
C ARG A 12 -4.44 14.57 17.75
N ARG A 13 -3.97 14.16 16.56
CA ARG A 13 -4.29 14.70 15.21
C ARG A 13 -3.08 14.63 14.28
N GLY A 14 -3.26 13.99 13.11
CA GLY A 14 -2.40 14.23 11.95
C GLY A 14 -2.41 13.14 10.88
N ASN A 15 -3.55 12.93 10.22
CA ASN A 15 -3.61 12.26 8.91
C ASN A 15 -2.86 10.92 8.79
N GLU A 16 -3.14 9.99 9.71
CA GLU A 16 -2.81 8.59 9.50
C GLU A 16 -3.85 8.02 8.54
N ALA A 17 -3.78 8.45 7.26
CA ALA A 17 -4.29 7.65 6.18
C ALA A 17 -3.63 6.29 6.38
N SER A 18 -4.41 5.30 6.83
CA SER A 18 -3.94 3.98 7.23
C SER A 18 -2.78 3.56 6.32
N PRO A 19 -1.64 3.10 6.85
CA PRO A 19 -0.47 2.75 6.03
C PRO A 19 -0.79 1.71 4.93
N ASP A 20 -1.96 1.09 4.99
CA ASP A 20 -2.57 0.20 3.99
C ASP A 20 -3.06 0.90 2.69
N SER A 21 -3.18 2.23 2.66
CA SER A 21 -3.77 2.97 1.51
C SER A 21 -2.74 3.65 0.59
N LYS A 22 -1.45 3.34 0.75
CA LYS A 22 -0.37 3.91 -0.07
C LYS A 22 0.40 2.80 -0.78
N CYS A 23 0.98 3.14 -1.93
CA CYS A 23 1.85 2.22 -2.64
C CYS A 23 3.14 1.99 -1.85
N PRO A 24 3.52 0.75 -1.52
CA PRO A 24 4.72 0.48 -0.73
C PRO A 24 6.03 0.69 -1.50
N ILE A 25 5.97 0.93 -2.82
CA ILE A 25 7.16 1.20 -3.66
C ILE A 25 7.47 2.71 -3.66
N CYS A 26 6.49 3.56 -3.98
CA CYS A 26 6.69 5.01 -4.03
C CYS A 26 6.28 5.74 -2.73
N LEU A 27 5.69 5.03 -1.76
CA LEU A 27 5.17 5.56 -0.49
C LEU A 27 4.11 6.67 -0.62
N ASP A 28 3.51 6.79 -1.82
CA ASP A 28 2.50 7.79 -2.15
C ASP A 28 1.15 7.14 -2.50
N ARG A 29 0.15 7.93 -2.93
CA ARG A 29 -1.16 7.43 -3.35
C ARG A 29 -1.02 6.50 -4.55
N PHE A 30 -1.93 5.54 -4.66
CA PHE A 30 -1.96 4.63 -5.79
C PHE A 30 -2.29 5.38 -7.09
N ASN A 31 -1.33 5.43 -8.00
CA ASN A 31 -1.49 5.90 -9.37
C ASN A 31 -1.63 4.69 -10.29
N ASN A 32 -2.77 4.55 -10.98
CA ASN A 32 -3.14 3.37 -11.77
C ASN A 32 -3.01 2.08 -10.95
N LEU A 33 -3.99 1.82 -10.09
CA LEU A 33 -3.95 0.70 -9.16
C LEU A 33 -3.79 -0.64 -9.90
N ALA A 34 -2.76 -1.39 -9.52
CA ALA A 34 -2.40 -2.67 -10.09
C ALA A 34 -2.28 -3.74 -9.01
N TYR A 35 -2.55 -4.98 -9.41
CA TYR A 35 -2.54 -6.17 -8.55
C TYR A 35 -1.65 -7.25 -9.17
N LEU A 36 -0.97 -8.01 -8.33
CA LEU A 36 -0.24 -9.19 -8.78
C LEU A 36 -1.16 -10.41 -8.81
N ASP A 37 -1.14 -11.20 -9.89
CA ASP A 37 -2.08 -12.32 -10.05
C ASP A 37 -2.01 -13.36 -8.91
N ARG A 38 -0.81 -13.63 -8.40
CA ARG A 38 -0.58 -14.68 -7.39
C ARG A 38 -0.89 -14.29 -5.94
N CYS A 39 -0.66 -13.02 -5.57
CA CYS A 39 -0.74 -12.58 -4.18
C CYS A 39 -1.71 -11.41 -3.96
N LEU A 40 -2.27 -10.85 -5.04
CA LEU A 40 -3.25 -9.76 -5.03
C LEU A 40 -2.82 -8.51 -4.25
N HIS A 41 -1.52 -8.33 -4.04
CA HIS A 41 -0.98 -7.14 -3.42
C HIS A 41 -1.09 -5.93 -4.35
N ARG A 42 -1.40 -4.78 -3.75
CA ARG A 42 -1.73 -3.52 -4.42
C ARG A 42 -0.48 -2.66 -4.60
N PHE A 43 -0.26 -2.19 -5.82
CA PHE A 43 0.83 -1.27 -6.17
C PHE A 43 0.37 -0.26 -7.23
N CYS A 44 1.15 0.79 -7.46
CA CYS A 44 0.98 1.58 -8.67
C CYS A 44 1.45 0.75 -9.87
N PHE A 45 0.69 0.73 -10.96
CA PHE A 45 1.05 0.09 -12.22
C PHE A 45 2.48 0.46 -12.69
N PRO A 46 2.86 1.75 -12.81
CA PRO A 46 4.22 2.10 -13.21
C PRO A 46 5.28 1.56 -12.23
N CYS A 47 5.01 1.62 -10.92
CA CYS A 47 5.97 1.16 -9.91
C CYS A 47 6.20 -0.36 -9.98
N ILE A 48 5.13 -1.16 -10.07
CA ILE A 48 5.27 -2.62 -10.15
C ILE A 48 5.78 -3.06 -11.53
N GLN A 49 5.47 -2.30 -12.58
CA GLN A 49 6.03 -2.50 -13.91
C GLN A 49 7.56 -2.30 -13.89
N GLU A 50 8.06 -1.16 -13.41
CA GLU A 50 9.50 -0.89 -13.25
C GLU A 50 10.20 -1.95 -12.38
N TRP A 51 9.53 -2.36 -11.30
CA TRP A 51 10.02 -3.44 -10.45
C TRP A 51 10.15 -4.76 -11.21
N SER A 52 9.15 -5.11 -12.02
CA SER A 52 9.13 -6.35 -12.80
C SER A 52 10.27 -6.46 -13.81
N HIS A 53 10.77 -5.33 -14.33
CA HIS A 53 11.95 -5.30 -15.21
C HIS A 53 13.23 -5.75 -14.49
N ASN A 54 13.33 -5.53 -13.18
CA ASN A 54 14.44 -6.01 -12.37
C ASN A 54 14.17 -7.43 -11.86
N LYS A 55 12.98 -7.65 -11.29
CA LYS A 55 12.61 -8.91 -10.65
C LYS A 55 11.10 -9.11 -10.65
N ALA A 56 10.63 -10.19 -11.27
CA ALA A 56 9.21 -10.56 -11.31
C ALA A 56 8.72 -11.22 -10.00
N GLU A 57 9.02 -10.59 -8.86
CA GLU A 57 8.63 -11.05 -7.52
C GLU A 57 7.98 -9.92 -6.72
N CYS A 58 6.96 -10.25 -5.93
CA CYS A 58 6.26 -9.27 -5.11
C CYS A 58 7.21 -8.62 -4.09
N PRO A 59 7.29 -7.28 -3.99
CA PRO A 59 8.18 -6.63 -3.03
C PRO A 59 7.77 -6.87 -1.57
N LEU A 60 6.49 -7.15 -1.30
CA LEU A 60 5.94 -7.40 0.04
C LEU A 60 6.15 -8.84 0.53
N CYS A 61 5.73 -9.83 -0.27
CA CYS A 61 5.78 -11.25 0.13
C CYS A 61 6.82 -12.10 -0.61
N LYS A 62 7.59 -11.49 -1.52
CA LYS A 62 8.58 -12.17 -2.38
C LYS A 62 7.99 -13.29 -3.24
N GLN A 63 6.66 -13.30 -3.43
CA GLN A 63 5.99 -14.30 -4.26
C GLN A 63 6.20 -13.96 -5.75
N PRO A 64 6.68 -14.92 -6.58
CA PRO A 64 6.81 -14.70 -8.01
C PRO A 64 5.45 -14.50 -8.65
N PHE A 65 5.38 -13.62 -9.65
CA PHE A 65 4.15 -13.35 -10.41
C PHE A 65 4.41 -13.46 -11.91
N ALA A 66 3.39 -13.83 -12.68
CA ALA A 66 3.49 -13.94 -14.13
C ALA A 66 2.83 -12.75 -14.85
N SER A 67 1.76 -12.20 -14.27
CA SER A 67 1.01 -11.09 -14.83
C SER A 67 0.70 -10.02 -13.79
N ILE A 68 0.68 -8.77 -14.26
CA ILE A 68 0.23 -7.59 -13.51
C ILE A 68 -1.18 -7.26 -13.99
N LEU A 69 -2.16 -7.40 -13.10
CA LEU A 69 -3.56 -7.07 -13.36
C LEU A 69 -3.79 -5.59 -13.06
N HIS A 70 -4.02 -4.78 -14.08
CA HIS A 70 -4.44 -3.39 -13.94
C HIS A 70 -5.56 -3.11 -14.95
N SER A 71 -6.56 -2.34 -14.54
CA SER A 71 -7.57 -1.84 -15.48
C SER A 71 -7.15 -0.42 -15.88
N PRO A 72 -6.60 -0.20 -17.09
CA PRO A 72 -6.49 1.16 -17.59
C PRO A 72 -7.93 1.67 -17.75
N SER A 73 -8.27 2.77 -17.08
CA SER A 73 -9.52 3.48 -17.35
C SER A 73 -9.40 4.18 -18.70
N THR A 74 -9.39 3.41 -19.79
CA THR A 74 -9.55 3.92 -21.13
C THR A 74 -11.00 4.36 -21.29
N SER A 75 -11.21 5.68 -21.22
CA SER A 75 -12.36 6.32 -21.84
C SER A 75 -12.21 6.34 -23.35
#